data_AF-A0A258LNH4-F1
#
_entry.id   AF-A0A258LNH4-F1
#
_cell.length_a   1.000
_cell.length_b   1.000
_cell.length_c   1.000
_cell.angle_alpha   90.00
_cell.angle_beta   90.00
_cell.angle_gamma   90.00
#
_symmetry.space_group_name_H-M   'P 1'
#
loop_
_entity.id
_entity.type
_entity.pdbx_description
1 polymer ?
#
loop_
_entity_poly.entity_id
_entity_poly.type
_entity_poly.pdbx_seq_one_letter_code
_entity_poly.pdbx_strand_id
1 'polypeptide(L)'
;RRVPLGDLFDINNQTNGLPLPAPFMPSHPVLSIMQAVIYNQDTFTGKDLVKKSDTKWEAAQARGAYLYRQFAPNAPMIPGSYNFNKLMDASANTFDTEMLGYTGKTKAGDSIKAIPTVLDVFTGTKIRSFDPERGIDYQAAGIQKEAKEIGANISSAQRNQGMTPDSKGRYIASQQDKLIELRKKNEKLRE
;
A
#
# COMPACT_ATOMS: atom_id res chain seq x y z
N ARG A 1 -28.59 15.54 7.24
CA ARG A 1 -27.83 16.24 6.17
C ARG A 1 -26.45 15.61 6.08
N ARG A 2 -26.09 14.91 4.99
CA ARG A 2 -24.73 14.35 4.79
C ARG A 2 -24.01 15.17 3.73
N VAL A 3 -23.48 16.31 4.13
CA VAL A 3 -22.51 17.04 3.30
C VAL A 3 -21.16 16.38 3.51
N PRO A 4 -20.43 15.97 2.46
CA PRO A 4 -19.00 15.72 2.61
C PRO A 4 -18.38 17.01 3.15
N LEU A 5 -17.54 16.91 4.20
CA LEU A 5 -17.04 18.02 5.05
C LEU A 5 -18.00 18.50 6.18
N GLY A 6 -19.17 17.90 6.35
CA GLY A 6 -20.13 18.31 7.39
C GLY A 6 -19.57 18.30 8.80
N ASP A 7 -18.66 17.37 9.10
CA ASP A 7 -17.98 17.23 10.39
C ASP A 7 -16.90 18.31 10.65
N LEU A 8 -16.35 18.94 9.59
CA LEU A 8 -15.37 20.03 9.75
C LEU A 8 -15.98 21.34 10.23
N PHE A 9 -17.28 21.50 9.99
CA PHE A 9 -18.04 22.72 10.29
C PHE A 9 -19.19 22.45 11.26
N ASP A 10 -19.30 21.23 11.80
CA ASP A 10 -20.25 20.94 12.86
C ASP A 10 -19.72 21.55 14.16
N ILE A 11 -20.55 22.34 14.83
CA ILE A 11 -20.23 22.95 16.12
C ILE A 11 -20.67 22.01 17.25
N ASN A 12 -21.63 21.13 16.95
CA ASN A 12 -22.22 20.23 17.92
C ASN A 12 -21.35 19.01 18.12
N ASN A 13 -20.99 18.81 19.37
CA ASN A 13 -20.22 17.68 19.82
C ASN A 13 -21.07 16.39 19.84
N GLN A 14 -20.67 15.37 19.08
CA GLN A 14 -21.31 14.05 19.05
C GLN A 14 -20.69 13.03 20.03
N THR A 15 -19.66 13.44 20.76
CA THR A 15 -18.95 12.68 21.80
C THR A 15 -19.58 12.96 23.17
N ASN A 16 -20.44 12.06 23.64
CA ASN A 16 -21.25 12.13 24.87
C ASN A 16 -20.48 12.26 26.21
N GLY A 17 -19.24 12.75 26.25
CA GLY A 17 -18.39 12.71 27.46
C GLY A 17 -17.57 13.97 27.79
N LEU A 18 -17.38 14.92 26.87
CA LEU A 18 -16.60 16.14 27.13
C LEU A 18 -17.41 17.36 26.67
N PRO A 19 -17.64 18.41 27.47
CA PRO A 19 -18.43 19.58 27.06
C PRO A 19 -17.60 20.58 26.24
N LEU A 20 -16.85 20.11 25.24
CA LEU A 20 -16.07 20.95 24.32
C LEU A 20 -16.80 21.08 22.99
N PRO A 21 -16.80 22.26 22.34
CA PRO A 21 -17.25 22.39 20.95
C PRO A 21 -16.43 21.47 20.03
N ALA A 22 -17.07 20.91 19.00
CA ALA A 22 -16.45 19.96 18.08
C ALA A 22 -15.06 20.38 17.55
N PRO A 23 -14.83 21.65 17.15
CA PRO A 23 -13.51 22.09 16.64
C PRO A 23 -12.35 21.99 17.65
N PHE A 24 -12.65 21.99 18.95
CA PHE A 24 -11.64 21.93 20.02
C PHE A 24 -11.45 20.52 20.58
N MET A 25 -12.12 19.52 20.01
CA MET A 25 -11.85 18.13 20.39
C MET A 25 -10.48 17.70 19.92
N PRO A 26 -9.72 16.97 20.74
CA PRO A 26 -8.43 16.40 20.32
C PRO A 26 -8.51 15.56 19.04
N SER A 27 -9.66 14.94 18.77
CA SER A 27 -9.92 14.13 17.57
C SER A 27 -10.42 14.94 16.36
N HIS A 28 -10.58 16.25 16.47
CA HIS A 28 -11.12 17.07 15.39
C HIS A 28 -10.11 17.19 14.24
N PRO A 29 -10.53 16.97 12.97
CA PRO A 29 -9.61 16.96 11.84
C PRO A 29 -8.82 18.28 11.66
N VAL A 30 -9.40 19.42 12.05
CA VAL A 30 -8.70 20.72 12.01
C VAL A 30 -7.49 20.73 12.93
N LEU A 31 -7.61 20.17 14.14
CA LEU A 31 -6.49 20.10 15.08
C LEU A 31 -5.39 19.17 14.55
N SER A 32 -5.75 18.05 13.93
CA SER A 32 -4.77 17.14 13.33
C SER A 32 -4.02 17.77 12.15
N ILE A 33 -4.70 18.59 11.33
CA ILE A 33 -4.07 19.34 10.23
C ILE A 33 -3.12 20.40 10.78
N MET A 34 -3.56 21.16 11.80
CA MET A 34 -2.72 22.19 12.44
C MET A 34 -1.48 21.58 13.08
N GLN A 35 -1.65 20.49 13.84
CA GLN A 35 -0.53 19.75 14.43
C GLN A 35 0.44 19.27 13.35
N ALA A 36 -0.07 18.75 12.24
CA ALA A 36 0.78 18.28 11.16
C ALA A 36 1.66 19.40 10.57
N VAL A 37 1.08 20.57 10.31
CA VAL A 37 1.84 21.72 9.78
C VAL A 37 2.84 22.27 10.80
N ILE A 38 2.45 22.36 12.09
CA ILE A 38 3.30 22.90 13.16
C ILE A 38 4.49 21.97 13.44
N TYR A 39 4.22 20.67 13.59
CA TYR A 39 5.24 19.67 13.91
C TYR A 39 5.92 19.08 12.67
N ASN A 40 5.57 19.55 11.47
CA ASN A 40 6.06 19.04 10.19
C ASN A 40 5.85 17.54 10.00
N GLN A 41 4.87 16.94 10.68
CA GLN A 41 4.67 15.50 10.71
C GLN A 41 3.19 15.17 10.50
N ASP A 42 2.89 14.43 9.45
CA ASP A 42 1.52 13.97 9.21
C ASP A 42 1.06 13.02 10.32
N THR A 43 -0.03 13.36 11.00
CA THR A 43 -0.57 12.62 12.16
C THR A 43 -1.09 11.23 11.79
N PHE A 44 -1.45 11.01 10.52
CA PHE A 44 -1.92 9.70 10.04
C PHE A 44 -0.78 8.78 9.61
N THR A 45 0.19 9.30 8.84
CA THR A 45 1.26 8.47 8.27
C THR A 45 2.56 8.51 9.06
N GLY A 46 2.70 9.46 9.99
CA GLY A 46 3.91 9.72 10.77
C GLY A 46 5.07 10.28 9.95
N LYS A 47 4.85 10.61 8.68
CA LYS A 47 5.89 11.08 7.74
C LYS A 47 6.06 12.59 7.78
N ASP A 48 7.28 13.03 7.52
CA ASP A 48 7.58 14.45 7.42
C ASP A 48 6.89 15.07 6.20
N LEU A 49 6.28 16.25 6.39
CA LEU A 49 5.64 17.02 5.32
C LEU A 49 6.66 17.69 4.40
N VAL A 50 7.72 18.21 5.01
CA VAL A 50 8.84 18.90 4.36
C VAL A 50 10.13 18.19 4.76
N LYS A 51 11.02 17.95 3.80
CA LYS A 51 12.32 17.36 4.10
C LYS A 51 13.28 18.42 4.62
N LYS A 52 14.26 18.01 5.42
CA LYS A 52 15.32 18.93 5.90
C LYS A 52 16.16 19.55 4.78
N SER A 53 16.20 18.90 3.61
CA SER A 53 16.91 19.36 2.41
C SER A 53 16.13 20.38 1.58
N ASP A 54 14.83 20.54 1.82
CA ASP A 54 13.97 21.36 0.97
C ASP A 54 14.26 22.84 1.19
N THR A 55 14.28 23.60 0.10
CA THR A 55 14.32 25.06 0.14
C THR A 55 13.04 25.63 0.74
N LYS A 56 13.06 26.89 1.18
CA LYS A 56 11.89 27.57 1.74
C LYS A 56 10.69 27.55 0.79
N TRP A 57 10.94 27.60 -0.52
CA TRP A 57 9.90 27.54 -1.54
C TRP A 57 9.31 26.13 -1.69
N GLU A 58 10.16 25.11 -1.79
CA GLU A 58 9.73 23.70 -1.86
C GLU A 58 8.94 23.30 -0.60
N ALA A 59 9.38 23.78 0.57
CA ALA A 59 8.68 23.60 1.85
C ALA A 59 7.27 24.21 1.84
N ALA A 60 7.14 25.44 1.32
CA ALA A 60 5.85 26.12 1.21
C ALA A 60 4.93 25.39 0.22
N GLN A 61 5.46 24.95 -0.91
CA GLN A 61 4.72 24.17 -1.90
C GLN A 61 4.24 22.84 -1.34
N ALA A 62 5.09 22.10 -0.62
CA ALA A 62 4.74 20.82 0.00
C ALA A 62 3.63 20.97 1.05
N ARG A 63 3.73 21.99 1.92
CA ARG A 63 2.69 22.31 2.91
C ARG A 63 1.38 22.76 2.25
N GLY A 64 1.47 23.59 1.20
CA GLY A 64 0.31 24.01 0.41
C GLY A 64 -0.38 22.83 -0.27
N ALA A 65 0.39 21.91 -0.87
CA ALA A 65 -0.12 20.69 -1.47
C ALA A 65 -0.75 19.76 -0.42
N TYR A 66 -0.18 19.67 0.78
CA TYR A 66 -0.78 18.93 1.89
C TYR A 66 -2.14 19.51 2.28
N LEU A 67 -2.21 20.82 2.55
CA LEU A 67 -3.47 21.50 2.90
C LEU A 67 -4.51 21.34 1.79
N TYR A 68 -4.10 21.54 0.53
CA TYR A 68 -4.96 21.33 -0.62
C TYR A 68 -5.57 19.93 -0.62
N ARG A 69 -4.78 18.88 -0.36
CA ARG A 69 -5.30 17.49 -0.29
C ARG A 69 -6.26 17.25 0.88
N GLN A 70 -6.13 17.98 1.98
CA GLN A 70 -7.04 17.85 3.14
C GLN A 70 -8.40 18.49 2.87
N PHE A 71 -8.45 19.57 2.08
CA PHE A 71 -9.69 20.28 1.76
C PHE A 71 -10.29 19.88 0.41
N ALA A 72 -9.48 19.41 -0.53
CA ALA A 72 -9.94 19.03 -1.85
C ALA A 72 -10.81 17.78 -1.76
N PRO A 73 -12.01 17.78 -2.37
CA PRO A 73 -12.80 16.57 -2.47
C PRO A 73 -12.04 15.55 -3.33
N ASN A 74 -12.11 14.27 -2.93
CA ASN A 74 -11.54 13.18 -3.71
C ASN A 74 -12.40 12.89 -4.96
N ALA A 75 -12.42 13.82 -5.90
CA ALA A 75 -13.18 13.74 -7.13
C ALA A 75 -12.22 13.62 -8.34
N PRO A 76 -12.62 12.87 -9.39
CA PRO A 76 -11.79 12.60 -10.56
C PRO A 76 -11.40 13.84 -11.35
N MET A 77 -12.11 14.95 -11.21
CA MET A 77 -11.88 16.19 -11.96
C MET A 77 -10.98 17.18 -11.22
N ILE A 78 -10.55 16.86 -9.99
CA ILE A 78 -9.77 17.77 -9.14
C ILE A 78 -8.29 17.39 -9.25
N PRO A 79 -7.44 18.23 -9.87
CA PRO A 79 -6.02 17.93 -10.05
C PRO A 79 -5.33 17.60 -8.73
N GLY A 80 -4.51 16.55 -8.70
CA GLY A 80 -3.78 16.15 -7.50
C GLY A 80 -4.59 15.34 -6.47
N SER A 81 -5.90 15.15 -6.67
CA SER A 81 -6.73 14.24 -5.88
C SER A 81 -6.34 12.77 -6.13
N TYR A 82 -6.69 11.87 -5.21
CA TYR A 82 -6.36 10.44 -5.37
C TYR A 82 -6.97 9.85 -6.65
N ASN A 83 -8.26 10.13 -6.91
CA ASN A 83 -8.97 9.66 -8.09
C ASN A 83 -8.44 10.27 -9.39
N PHE A 84 -8.07 11.56 -9.38
CA PHE A 84 -7.45 12.21 -10.55
C PHE A 84 -6.07 11.59 -10.86
N ASN A 85 -5.20 11.45 -9.85
CA ASN A 85 -3.87 10.88 -10.05
C ASN A 85 -3.96 9.46 -10.62
N LYS A 86 -4.91 8.68 -10.11
CA LYS A 86 -5.15 7.31 -10.60
C LYS A 86 -5.59 7.28 -12.06
N LEU A 87 -6.48 8.20 -12.49
CA LEU A 87 -6.88 8.33 -13.89
C LEU A 87 -5.73 8.80 -14.80
N MET A 88 -4.92 9.74 -14.32
CA MET A 88 -3.76 10.24 -15.07
C MET A 88 -2.69 9.17 -15.25
N ASP A 89 -2.38 8.40 -14.21
CA ASP A 89 -1.50 7.24 -14.34
C ASP A 89 -2.12 6.21 -15.30
N ALA A 90 -3.41 5.88 -15.18
CA ALA A 90 -4.04 4.96 -16.12
C ALA A 90 -3.99 5.45 -17.58
N SER A 91 -4.08 6.76 -17.79
CA SER A 91 -3.93 7.39 -19.11
C SER A 91 -2.50 7.30 -19.60
N ALA A 92 -1.51 7.65 -18.77
CA ALA A 92 -0.09 7.52 -19.08
C ALA A 92 0.30 6.07 -19.45
N ASN A 93 -0.28 5.08 -18.77
CA ASN A 93 -0.11 3.66 -19.11
C ASN A 93 -0.69 3.33 -20.50
N THR A 94 -1.91 3.82 -20.79
CA THR A 94 -2.63 3.53 -22.04
C THR A 94 -1.92 4.13 -23.25
N PHE A 95 -1.32 5.31 -23.10
CA PHE A 95 -0.57 5.99 -24.16
C PHE A 95 0.91 5.63 -24.16
N ASP A 96 1.37 4.75 -23.27
CA ASP A 96 2.76 4.37 -23.05
C ASP A 96 3.72 5.58 -23.00
N THR A 97 3.26 6.66 -22.35
CA THR A 97 3.99 7.92 -22.29
C THR A 97 3.81 8.59 -20.93
N GLU A 98 4.87 9.18 -20.41
CA GLU A 98 4.81 9.92 -19.15
C GLU A 98 4.05 11.23 -19.38
N MET A 99 2.92 11.40 -18.69
CA MET A 99 2.11 12.60 -18.80
C MET A 99 2.27 13.41 -17.52
N LEU A 100 2.86 14.61 -17.57
CA LEU A 100 2.92 15.53 -16.42
C LEU A 100 3.47 14.90 -15.10
N GLY A 101 4.44 13.98 -15.20
CA GLY A 101 5.00 13.27 -14.04
C GLY A 101 4.24 12.00 -13.61
N TYR A 102 3.15 11.65 -14.30
CA TYR A 102 2.41 10.40 -14.14
C TYR A 102 3.02 9.33 -15.04
N THR A 103 3.41 8.21 -14.43
CA THR A 103 4.23 7.16 -15.08
C THR A 103 3.40 5.96 -15.54
N GLY A 104 2.13 5.94 -15.16
CA GLY A 104 1.25 4.81 -15.44
C GLY A 104 1.51 3.56 -14.61
N LYS A 105 2.26 3.73 -13.52
CA LYS A 105 2.51 2.69 -12.54
C LYS A 105 1.95 3.07 -11.18
N THR A 106 1.49 2.06 -10.45
CA THR A 106 1.17 2.21 -9.04
C THR A 106 2.44 2.49 -8.22
N LYS A 107 2.27 2.88 -6.96
CA LYS A 107 3.38 2.95 -6.00
C LYS A 107 4.14 1.62 -5.82
N ALA A 108 3.52 0.50 -6.17
CA ALA A 108 4.14 -0.84 -6.14
C ALA A 108 4.90 -1.17 -7.45
N GLY A 109 4.83 -0.32 -8.47
CA GLY A 109 5.46 -0.54 -9.78
C GLY A 109 4.60 -1.36 -10.75
N ASP A 110 3.33 -1.61 -10.41
CA ASP A 110 2.38 -2.32 -11.28
C ASP A 110 1.72 -1.38 -12.28
N SER A 111 1.54 -1.85 -13.51
CA SER A 111 0.82 -1.14 -14.58
C SER A 111 -0.65 -0.90 -14.21
N ILE A 112 -1.12 0.33 -14.35
CA ILE A 112 -2.52 0.69 -14.09
C ILE A 112 -3.33 0.61 -15.38
N LYS A 113 -4.34 -0.28 -15.42
CA LYS A 113 -5.23 -0.42 -16.58
C LYS A 113 -6.33 0.64 -16.56
N ALA A 114 -6.62 1.26 -17.71
CA ALA A 114 -7.62 2.33 -17.85
C ALA A 114 -9.06 1.93 -17.50
N ILE A 115 -9.61 0.91 -18.16
CA ILE A 115 -11.00 0.49 -17.99
C ILE A 115 -11.36 0.17 -16.51
N PRO A 116 -10.63 -0.72 -15.80
CA PRO A 116 -10.96 -1.03 -14.41
C PRO A 116 -10.74 0.19 -13.49
N THR A 117 -9.80 1.07 -13.82
CA THR A 117 -9.58 2.31 -13.06
C THR A 117 -10.73 3.28 -13.21
N VAL A 118 -11.25 3.48 -14.42
CA VAL A 118 -12.44 4.31 -14.66
C VAL A 118 -13.63 3.75 -13.90
N LEU A 119 -13.88 2.44 -14.00
CA LEU A 119 -14.97 1.81 -13.26
C LEU A 119 -14.80 2.01 -11.75
N ASP A 120 -13.61 1.74 -11.20
CA ASP A 120 -13.36 1.95 -9.77
C ASP A 120 -13.57 3.41 -9.34
N VAL A 121 -13.02 4.37 -10.08
CA VAL A 121 -13.10 5.79 -9.73
C VAL A 121 -14.52 6.32 -9.73
N PHE A 122 -15.36 5.90 -10.69
CA PHE A 122 -16.73 6.40 -10.81
C PHE A 122 -17.75 5.58 -10.02
N THR A 123 -17.53 4.28 -9.83
CA THR A 123 -18.49 3.39 -9.14
C THR A 123 -18.06 3.04 -7.71
N GLY A 124 -16.83 3.33 -7.32
CA GLY A 124 -16.27 3.01 -6.00
C GLY A 124 -16.06 1.51 -5.78
N THR A 125 -16.12 0.69 -6.84
CA THR A 125 -16.12 -0.78 -6.74
C THR A 125 -14.76 -1.40 -6.38
N LYS A 126 -13.71 -0.61 -6.13
CA LYS A 126 -12.37 -1.06 -5.72
C LYS A 126 -11.80 -2.16 -6.61
N ILE A 127 -12.10 -2.09 -7.92
CA ILE A 127 -11.63 -3.05 -8.90
C ILE A 127 -10.13 -2.82 -9.11
N ARG A 128 -9.31 -3.78 -8.68
CA ARG A 128 -7.87 -3.77 -8.95
C ARG A 128 -7.60 -4.71 -10.12
N SER A 129 -6.93 -4.20 -11.15
CA SER A 129 -6.36 -5.04 -12.19
C SER A 129 -5.20 -5.84 -11.58
N PHE A 130 -5.41 -7.13 -11.38
CA PHE A 130 -4.32 -8.06 -11.08
C PHE A 130 -3.73 -8.53 -12.41
N ASP A 131 -2.40 -8.53 -12.50
CA ASP A 131 -1.70 -9.22 -13.58
C ASP A 131 -1.50 -10.68 -13.16
N PRO A 132 -2.20 -11.65 -13.78
CA PRO A 132 -2.11 -13.06 -13.40
C PRO A 132 -0.69 -13.60 -13.49
N GLU A 133 0.10 -13.13 -14.46
CA GLU A 133 1.45 -13.63 -14.74
C GLU A 133 2.42 -13.27 -13.62
N ARG A 134 2.40 -12.00 -13.16
CA ARG A 134 3.17 -11.59 -11.97
C ARG A 134 2.75 -12.35 -10.72
N GLY A 135 1.47 -12.68 -10.60
CA GLY A 135 0.96 -13.52 -9.52
C GLY A 135 1.62 -14.90 -9.48
N ILE A 136 1.76 -15.51 -10.65
CA ILE A 136 2.43 -16.80 -10.82
C ILE A 136 3.92 -16.67 -10.49
N ASP A 137 4.59 -15.60 -10.94
CA ASP A 137 6.00 -15.35 -10.64
C ASP A 137 6.26 -15.20 -9.13
N TYR A 138 5.40 -14.46 -8.41
CA TYR A 138 5.52 -14.34 -6.96
C TYR A 138 5.31 -15.67 -6.24
N GLN A 139 4.36 -16.49 -6.71
CA GLN A 139 4.13 -17.82 -6.14
C GLN A 139 5.30 -18.76 -6.43
N ALA A 140 5.85 -18.74 -7.65
CA ALA A 140 7.03 -19.50 -8.03
C ALA A 140 8.26 -19.08 -7.20
N ALA A 141 8.49 -17.78 -7.01
CA ALA A 141 9.56 -17.27 -6.16
C ALA A 141 9.40 -17.68 -4.69
N GLY A 142 8.16 -17.69 -4.18
CA GLY A 142 7.83 -18.20 -2.85
C GLY A 142 8.18 -19.69 -2.70
N ILE A 143 7.79 -20.51 -3.68
CA ILE A 143 8.10 -21.94 -3.70
C ILE A 143 9.62 -22.18 -3.76
N GLN A 144 10.36 -21.41 -4.57
CA GLN A 144 11.82 -21.52 -4.65
C GLN A 144 12.49 -21.16 -3.31
N LYS A 145 12.00 -20.13 -2.63
CA LYS A 145 12.49 -19.74 -1.30
C LYS A 145 12.25 -20.86 -0.28
N GLU A 146 11.06 -21.44 -0.28
CA GLU A 146 10.70 -22.55 0.61
C GLU A 146 11.55 -23.80 0.31
N ALA A 147 11.77 -24.14 -0.96
CA ALA A 147 12.66 -25.21 -1.36
C ALA A 147 14.11 -24.99 -0.87
N LYS A 148 14.61 -23.76 -0.93
CA LYS A 148 15.93 -23.38 -0.41
C LYS A 148 16.01 -23.54 1.10
N GLU A 149 14.97 -23.17 1.83
CA GLU A 149 14.87 -23.33 3.29
C GLU A 149 14.86 -24.81 3.69
N ILE A 150 14.09 -25.64 3.00
CA ILE A 150 14.08 -27.10 3.20
C ILE A 150 15.48 -27.69 2.96
N GLY A 151 16.16 -27.28 1.88
CA GLY A 151 17.54 -27.70 1.61
C GLY A 151 18.51 -27.31 2.73
N ALA A 152 18.36 -26.11 3.29
CA ALA A 152 19.12 -25.66 4.45
C ALA A 152 18.82 -26.49 5.70
N ASN A 153 17.55 -26.85 5.93
CA ASN A 153 17.11 -27.71 7.04
C ASN A 153 17.69 -29.12 6.95
N ILE A 154 17.69 -29.72 5.75
CA ILE A 154 18.31 -31.04 5.51
C ILE A 154 19.81 -30.96 5.82
N SER A 155 20.50 -29.96 5.29
CA SER A 155 21.94 -29.77 5.50
C SER A 155 22.28 -29.53 6.97
N SER A 156 21.44 -28.77 7.68
CA SER A 156 21.55 -28.54 9.12
C SER A 156 21.36 -29.83 9.92
N ALA A 157 20.30 -30.58 9.61
CA ALA A 157 20.03 -31.88 10.22
C ALA A 157 21.18 -32.86 9.99
N GLN A 158 21.75 -32.91 8.78
CA GLN A 158 22.92 -33.73 8.45
C GLN A 158 24.14 -33.42 9.32
N ARG A 159 24.39 -32.14 9.62
CA ARG A 159 25.49 -31.72 10.49
C ARG A 159 25.18 -31.86 11.99
N ASN A 160 23.92 -32.01 12.37
CA ASN A 160 23.54 -32.14 13.76
C ASN A 160 24.04 -33.48 14.34
N GLN A 161 24.96 -33.40 15.30
CA GLN A 161 25.53 -34.54 16.02
C GLN A 161 24.66 -34.96 17.23
N GLY A 162 23.71 -34.12 17.65
CA GLY A 162 22.80 -34.40 18.77
C GLY A 162 21.57 -35.23 18.41
N MET A 163 21.34 -35.54 17.13
CA MET A 163 20.23 -36.39 16.69
C MET A 163 20.67 -37.84 16.56
N THR A 164 19.84 -38.77 17.04
CA THR A 164 20.03 -40.20 16.77
C THR A 164 19.92 -40.50 15.27
N PRO A 165 20.64 -41.50 14.74
CA PRO A 165 20.61 -41.83 13.30
C PRO A 165 19.20 -42.07 12.75
N ASP A 166 18.34 -42.74 13.54
CA ASP A 166 16.97 -43.04 13.15
C ASP A 166 16.08 -41.78 13.09
N SER A 167 16.11 -40.94 14.12
CA SER A 167 15.37 -39.66 14.14
C SER A 167 15.84 -38.72 13.04
N LYS A 168 17.14 -38.73 12.72
CA LYS A 168 17.74 -37.97 11.64
C LYS A 168 17.23 -38.42 10.28
N GLY A 169 17.19 -39.74 10.04
CA GLY A 169 16.64 -40.33 8.81
C GLY A 169 15.17 -39.96 8.62
N ARG A 170 14.34 -40.10 9.66
CA ARG A 170 12.92 -39.73 9.62
C ARG A 170 12.71 -38.24 9.32
N TYR A 171 13.50 -37.36 9.95
CA TYR A 171 13.41 -35.93 9.68
C TYR A 171 13.80 -35.58 8.25
N ILE A 172 14.91 -36.13 7.73
CA ILE A 172 15.35 -35.88 6.35
C ILE A 172 14.31 -36.37 5.35
N ALA A 173 13.75 -37.57 5.54
CA ALA A 173 12.68 -38.10 4.70
C ALA A 173 11.47 -37.15 4.66
N SER A 174 11.03 -36.66 5.82
CA SER A 174 9.92 -35.70 5.89
C SER A 174 10.18 -34.38 5.16
N GLN A 175 11.44 -33.92 5.12
CA GLN A 175 11.82 -32.71 4.39
C GLN A 175 11.89 -32.98 2.88
N GLN A 176 12.33 -34.17 2.47
CA GLN A 176 12.32 -34.60 1.08
C GLN A 176 10.89 -34.72 0.52
N ASP A 177 9.96 -35.25 1.32
CA ASP A 177 8.54 -35.34 0.92
C ASP A 177 7.94 -33.95 0.68
N LYS A 178 8.21 -32.98 1.57
CA LYS A 178 7.79 -31.58 1.38
C LYS A 178 8.37 -30.96 0.12
N LEU A 179 9.63 -31.27 -0.21
CA LEU A 179 10.26 -30.78 -1.44
C LEU A 179 9.57 -31.34 -2.69
N ILE A 180 9.19 -32.62 -2.67
CA ILE A 180 8.45 -33.26 -3.77
C ILE A 180 7.08 -32.60 -3.94
N GLU A 181 6.38 -32.33 -2.84
CA GLU A 181 5.08 -31.65 -2.86
C GLU A 181 5.18 -30.23 -3.45
N LEU A 182 6.20 -29.46 -3.03
CA LEU A 182 6.45 -28.12 -3.57
C LEU A 182 6.79 -28.13 -5.06
N ARG A 183 7.55 -29.12 -5.53
CA ARG A 183 7.83 -29.29 -6.97
C ARG A 183 6.55 -29.52 -7.77
N LYS A 184 5.69 -30.44 -7.31
CA LYS A 184 4.38 -30.69 -7.93
C LYS A 184 3.50 -29.45 -7.95
N LYS A 185 3.53 -28.65 -6.87
CA LYS A 185 2.79 -27.38 -6.79
C LYS A 185 3.32 -26.35 -7.79
N ASN A 186 4.64 -26.28 -7.98
CA ASN A 186 5.27 -25.36 -8.94
C ASN A 186 4.97 -25.77 -10.40
N GLU A 187 4.94 -27.07 -10.70
CA GLU A 187 4.55 -27.58 -12.02
C GLU A 187 3.11 -27.22 -12.35
N LYS A 188 2.17 -27.48 -11.42
CA LYS A 188 0.76 -27.10 -11.58
C LYS A 188 0.50 -25.59 -11.71
N LEU A 189 1.43 -24.75 -11.23
CA LEU A 189 1.32 -23.29 -11.36
C LEU A 189 1.79 -22.79 -12.71
N ARG A 190 2.54 -23.60 -13.45
CA ARG A 190 3.13 -23.27 -14.76
C ARG A 190 2.39 -23.92 -15.94
N GLU A 191 1.47 -24.83 -15.66
CA GLU A 191 0.46 -25.36 -16.60
C GLU A 191 -0.73 -24.40 -16.72
#